data_AF-A0A3N9PHK0-F1
#
_entry.id   AF-A0A3N9PHK0-F1
#
_cell.length_a   1.000
_cell.length_b   1.000
_cell.length_c   1.000
_cell.angle_alpha   90.00
_cell.angle_beta   90.00
_cell.angle_gamma   90.00
#
_symmetry.space_group_name_H-M   'P 1'
#
loop_
_entity.id
_entity.type
_entity.pdbx_description
1 polymer ?
#
loop_
_entity_poly.entity_id
_entity_poly.type
_entity_poly.pdbx_seq_one_letter_code
_entity_poly.pdbx_strand_id
1 'polypeptide(L)'
;MYWKKELKKGKQFLADKELIKALKCFESAVNNCPVTSAAGLEKSLFFLGITLKRLGRTESALRCWHMGKHLISESKSRRMIREHSNRYGMYVQTESEQDEDKIAFISLQLERYFKTKKAQRFCSEAERDVILDILQTYWSEMLSDGEIHHFSLDEKIRFFREQPVVFPVADIDSLRNPSNEIIYTDFEKGTRQSMTDLCPCGSGMLFSQCCGRIISPIELESGKI
;
A
#
# COMPACT_ATOMS: atom_id res chain seq x y z
N MET A 1 -3.08 28.38 17.34
CA MET A 1 -3.04 26.90 17.43
C MET A 1 -1.73 26.39 16.86
N TYR A 2 -0.99 25.62 17.65
CA TYR A 2 0.40 25.20 17.39
C TYR A 2 0.59 24.49 16.03
N TRP A 3 -0.26 23.50 15.70
CA TRP A 3 -0.17 22.76 14.42
C TRP A 3 -0.30 23.65 13.17
N LYS A 4 -1.10 24.73 13.22
CA LYS A 4 -1.23 25.68 12.09
C LYS A 4 0.08 26.44 11.84
N LYS A 5 0.82 26.75 12.91
CA LYS A 5 2.13 27.41 12.83
C LYS A 5 3.15 26.46 12.21
N GLU A 6 3.18 25.21 12.66
CA GLU A 6 4.06 24.18 12.10
C GLU A 6 3.74 23.88 10.63
N LEU A 7 2.46 23.80 10.27
CA LEU A 7 2.05 23.66 8.86
C LEU A 7 2.53 24.83 7.99
N LYS A 8 2.45 26.07 8.49
CA LYS A 8 2.94 27.26 7.76
C LYS A 8 4.46 27.23 7.59
N LYS A 9 5.21 26.93 8.65
CA LYS A 9 6.67 26.79 8.61
C LYS A 9 7.10 25.66 7.67
N GLY A 10 6.45 24.51 7.75
CA GLY A 10 6.74 23.37 6.88
C GLY A 10 6.61 23.71 5.40
N LYS A 11 5.58 24.49 5.03
CA LYS A 11 5.41 24.99 3.65
C LYS A 11 6.55 25.92 3.23
N GLN A 12 7.01 26.78 4.13
CA GLN A 12 8.15 27.66 3.87
C GLN A 12 9.42 26.84 3.64
N PHE A 13 9.76 25.93 4.56
CA PHE A 13 10.91 25.02 4.38
C PHE A 13 10.80 24.17 3.11
N LEU A 14 9.60 23.74 2.72
CA LEU A 14 9.39 23.00 1.48
C LEU A 14 9.64 23.87 0.23
N ALA A 15 9.31 25.16 0.28
CA ALA A 15 9.63 26.13 -0.77
C ALA A 15 11.14 26.39 -0.84
N ASP A 16 11.79 26.49 0.32
CA ASP A 16 13.23 26.70 0.47
C ASP A 16 14.07 25.42 0.21
N LYS A 17 13.41 24.31 -0.19
CA LYS A 17 14.01 22.99 -0.44
C LYS A 17 14.69 22.36 0.78
N GLU A 18 14.37 22.82 1.98
CA GLU A 18 14.84 22.27 3.25
C GLU A 18 13.98 21.06 3.69
N LEU A 19 14.07 19.97 2.94
CA LEU A 19 13.15 18.82 3.05
C LEU A 19 13.10 18.18 4.45
N ILE A 20 14.24 18.06 5.14
CA ILE A 20 14.29 17.46 6.49
C ILE A 20 13.60 18.34 7.53
N LYS A 21 13.74 19.67 7.44
CA LYS A 21 13.04 20.59 8.34
C LYS A 21 11.54 20.63 8.02
N ALA A 22 11.18 20.63 6.74
CA ALA A 22 9.80 20.51 6.30
C ALA A 22 9.14 19.24 6.83
N LEU A 23 9.82 18.10 6.73
CA LEU A 23 9.36 16.80 7.24
C LEU A 23 9.00 16.89 8.72
N LYS A 24 9.94 17.34 9.57
CA LYS A 24 9.72 17.48 11.02
C LYS A 24 8.54 18.39 11.35
N CYS A 25 8.39 19.51 10.62
CA CYS A 25 7.26 20.42 10.81
C CYS A 25 5.93 19.77 10.42
N PHE A 26 5.88 19.01 9.32
CA PHE A 26 4.65 18.34 8.89
C PHE A 26 4.29 17.15 9.80
N GLU A 27 5.25 16.36 10.25
CA GLU A 27 5.04 15.32 11.27
C GLU A 27 4.47 15.92 12.57
N SER A 28 5.08 17.01 13.05
CA SER A 28 4.58 17.74 14.20
C SER A 28 3.16 18.29 13.97
N ALA A 29 2.87 18.81 12.77
CA ALA A 29 1.53 19.28 12.42
C ALA A 29 0.49 18.15 12.44
N VAL A 30 0.81 16.97 11.90
CA VAL A 30 -0.07 15.79 11.91
C VAL A 30 -0.34 15.33 13.35
N ASN A 31 0.70 15.16 14.16
CA ASN A 31 0.60 14.66 15.53
C ASN A 31 -0.17 15.61 16.47
N ASN A 32 -0.16 16.92 16.18
CA ASN A 32 -0.82 17.93 17.00
C ASN A 32 -2.13 18.49 16.38
N CYS A 33 -2.57 17.96 15.24
CA CYS A 33 -3.82 18.39 14.62
C CYS A 33 -4.99 17.73 15.35
N PRO A 34 -5.96 18.50 15.87
CA PRO A 34 -7.14 17.90 16.49
C PRO A 34 -7.98 17.18 15.43
N VAL A 35 -8.57 16.03 15.82
CA VAL A 35 -9.41 15.20 14.93
C VAL A 35 -10.61 15.99 14.38
N THR A 36 -11.09 17.00 15.12
CA THR A 36 -12.17 17.91 14.68
C THR A 36 -11.80 18.76 13.46
N SER A 37 -10.51 18.90 13.15
CA SER A 37 -10.00 19.71 12.04
C SER A 37 -9.59 18.83 10.85
N ALA A 38 -10.54 18.07 10.28
CA ALA A 38 -10.32 17.16 9.15
C ALA A 38 -9.60 17.83 7.97
N ALA A 39 -10.01 19.04 7.57
CA ALA A 39 -9.37 19.78 6.48
C ALA A 39 -7.92 20.23 6.80
N GLY A 40 -7.61 20.44 8.09
CA GLY A 40 -6.27 20.77 8.54
C GLY A 40 -5.34 19.55 8.55
N LEU A 41 -5.88 18.41 8.99
CA LEU A 41 -5.18 17.14 8.99
C LEU A 41 -4.92 16.65 7.55
N GLU A 42 -5.91 16.76 6.66
CA GLU A 42 -5.73 16.40 5.23
C GLU A 42 -4.62 17.23 4.58
N LYS A 43 -4.61 18.55 4.79
CA LYS A 43 -3.54 19.42 4.27
C LYS A 43 -2.18 19.01 4.81
N SER A 44 -2.10 18.67 6.09
CA SER A 44 -0.84 18.27 6.73
C SER A 44 -0.33 16.95 6.14
N LEU A 45 -1.20 15.95 6.00
CA LEU A 45 -0.91 14.67 5.34
C LEU A 45 -0.52 14.84 3.86
N PHE A 46 -1.20 15.74 3.15
CA PHE A 46 -0.91 16.03 1.75
C PHE A 46 0.52 16.56 1.57
N PHE A 47 0.91 17.58 2.34
CA PHE A 47 2.26 18.15 2.27
C PHE A 47 3.33 17.22 2.86
N LEU A 48 3.00 16.44 3.88
CA LEU A 48 3.87 15.37 4.38
C LEU A 48 4.17 14.37 3.26
N GLY A 49 3.16 13.90 2.54
CA GLY A 49 3.33 13.00 1.41
C GLY A 49 4.18 13.60 0.29
N ILE A 50 3.99 14.87 -0.07
CA ILE A 50 4.86 15.56 -1.05
C ILE A 50 6.32 15.57 -0.57
N THR A 51 6.55 15.86 0.70
CA THR A 51 7.90 15.95 1.29
C THR A 51 8.57 14.59 1.31
N LEU A 52 7.86 13.54 1.73
CA LEU A 52 8.32 12.16 1.72
C LEU A 52 8.66 11.68 0.31
N LYS A 53 7.81 11.99 -0.68
CA LYS A 53 8.10 11.69 -2.09
C LYS A 53 9.39 12.36 -2.55
N ARG A 54 9.59 13.65 -2.24
CA ARG A 54 10.84 14.37 -2.58
C ARG A 54 12.08 13.82 -1.87
N LEU A 55 11.91 13.16 -0.74
CA LEU A 55 12.96 12.45 0.00
C LEU A 55 13.18 11.01 -0.50
N GLY A 56 12.48 10.56 -1.54
CA GLY A 56 12.56 9.18 -2.04
C GLY A 56 11.77 8.15 -1.22
N ARG A 57 11.00 8.58 -0.21
CA ARG A 57 10.14 7.71 0.62
C ARG A 57 8.74 7.60 0.02
N THR A 58 8.67 6.98 -1.14
CA THR A 58 7.48 6.96 -2.01
C THR A 58 6.30 6.20 -1.42
N GLU A 59 6.53 5.03 -0.81
CA GLU A 59 5.48 4.22 -0.16
C GLU A 59 4.86 4.95 1.03
N SER A 60 5.70 5.57 1.88
CA SER A 60 5.22 6.40 2.99
C SER A 60 4.43 7.62 2.50
N ALA A 61 4.81 8.19 1.36
CA ALA A 61 4.07 9.28 0.73
C ALA A 61 2.68 8.84 0.28
N LEU A 62 2.59 7.69 -0.41
CA LEU A 62 1.32 7.13 -0.86
C LEU A 62 0.39 6.82 0.32
N ARG A 63 0.94 6.27 1.41
CA ARG A 63 0.20 6.04 2.66
C ARG A 63 -0.38 7.33 3.24
N CYS A 64 0.40 8.42 3.29
CA CYS A 64 -0.10 9.72 3.76
C CYS A 64 -1.30 10.21 2.93
N TRP A 65 -1.25 10.05 1.61
CA TRP A 65 -2.36 10.42 0.74
C TRP A 65 -3.57 9.51 0.92
N HIS A 66 -3.38 8.21 1.13
CA HIS A 66 -4.47 7.29 1.47
C HIS A 66 -5.13 7.62 2.80
N MET A 67 -4.38 8.08 3.80
CA MET A 67 -4.97 8.55 5.06
C MET A 67 -5.77 9.86 4.84
N GLY A 68 -5.25 10.77 4.02
CA GLY A 68 -5.90 12.05 3.73
C GLY A 68 -7.20 11.95 2.95
N LYS A 69 -7.33 10.97 2.04
CA LYS A 69 -8.45 10.87 1.09
C LYS A 69 -9.84 10.74 1.74
N HIS A 70 -9.90 10.19 2.95
CA HIS A 70 -11.14 9.94 3.69
C HIS A 70 -11.55 11.10 4.59
N LEU A 71 -10.68 12.09 4.78
CA LEU A 71 -10.93 13.19 5.71
C LEU A 71 -11.87 14.25 5.12
N ILE A 72 -11.83 14.45 3.79
CA ILE A 72 -12.66 15.42 3.07
C ILE A 72 -13.09 14.86 1.71
N SER A 73 -14.26 15.30 1.22
CA SER A 73 -14.83 14.86 -0.06
C SER A 73 -13.98 15.28 -1.28
N GLU A 74 -13.33 16.44 -1.24
CA GLU A 74 -12.50 16.97 -2.35
C GLU A 74 -11.00 16.95 -2.00
N SER A 75 -10.51 15.80 -1.55
CA SER A 75 -9.10 15.68 -1.15
C SER A 75 -8.15 15.73 -2.34
N LYS A 76 -7.14 16.61 -2.24
CA LYS A 76 -6.05 16.71 -3.23
C LYS A 76 -5.20 15.43 -3.25
N SER A 77 -5.21 14.68 -2.16
CA SER A 77 -4.55 13.38 -2.06
C SER A 77 -5.11 12.35 -3.06
N ARG A 78 -6.38 12.45 -3.46
CA ARG A 78 -6.96 11.54 -4.47
C ARG A 78 -6.25 11.64 -5.81
N ARG A 79 -5.95 12.86 -6.23
CA ARG A 79 -5.17 13.12 -7.45
C ARG A 79 -3.77 12.50 -7.33
N MET A 80 -3.11 12.72 -6.19
CA MET A 80 -1.76 12.17 -5.98
C MET A 80 -1.74 10.64 -6.01
N ILE A 81 -2.75 9.98 -5.43
CA ILE A 81 -2.89 8.52 -5.51
C ILE A 81 -3.00 8.08 -6.96
N ARG A 82 -3.98 8.61 -7.72
CA ARG A 82 -4.19 8.22 -9.13
C ARG A 82 -2.95 8.40 -10.01
N GLU A 83 -2.17 9.45 -9.76
CA GLU A 83 -0.96 9.75 -10.52
C GLU A 83 0.24 8.85 -10.17
N HIS A 84 0.27 8.28 -8.96
CA HIS A 84 1.47 7.60 -8.44
C HIS A 84 1.23 6.16 -8.01
N SER A 85 0.00 5.66 -8.07
CA SER A 85 -0.34 4.27 -7.75
C SER A 85 -0.58 3.46 -9.01
N ASN A 86 -0.05 2.25 -9.05
CA ASN A 86 -0.31 1.29 -10.10
C ASN A 86 -1.71 0.64 -9.98
N ARG A 87 -1.98 -0.37 -10.83
CA ARG A 87 -3.27 -1.07 -10.87
C ARG A 87 -3.60 -1.83 -9.58
N TYR A 88 -2.58 -2.19 -8.81
CA TYR A 88 -2.68 -2.87 -7.52
C TYR A 88 -2.78 -1.90 -6.33
N GLY A 89 -2.70 -0.59 -6.57
CA GLY A 89 -2.72 0.44 -5.53
C GLY A 89 -1.41 0.58 -4.74
N MET A 90 -0.31 0.03 -5.28
CA MET A 90 1.05 0.25 -4.78
C MET A 90 1.70 1.41 -5.51
N TYR A 91 2.78 1.99 -4.99
CA TYR A 91 3.48 3.06 -5.71
C TYR A 91 4.08 2.50 -7.02
N VAL A 92 4.03 3.28 -8.10
CA VAL A 92 4.63 2.89 -9.40
C VAL A 92 6.16 2.85 -9.27
N GLN A 93 6.76 1.67 -9.39
CA GLN A 93 8.22 1.45 -9.23
C GLN A 93 8.93 1.20 -10.57
N THR A 94 8.19 0.78 -11.59
CA THR A 94 8.70 0.29 -12.89
C THR A 94 7.66 0.58 -13.98
N GLU A 95 8.10 0.62 -15.23
CA GLU A 95 7.22 0.76 -16.40
C GLU A 95 6.72 -0.61 -16.92
N SER A 96 7.33 -1.71 -16.46
CA SER A 96 6.99 -3.07 -16.87
C SER A 96 5.81 -3.61 -16.06
N GLU A 97 4.70 -3.92 -16.74
CA GLU A 97 3.54 -4.57 -16.10
C GLU A 97 3.94 -5.90 -15.43
N GLN A 98 4.85 -6.65 -16.04
CA GLN A 98 5.34 -7.92 -15.50
C GLN A 98 6.10 -7.74 -14.18
N ASP A 99 6.87 -6.65 -14.04
CA ASP A 99 7.55 -6.34 -12.78
C ASP A 99 6.55 -5.87 -11.71
N GLU A 100 5.51 -5.12 -12.09
CA GLU A 100 4.44 -4.74 -11.16
C GLU A 100 3.65 -5.97 -10.66
N ASP A 101 3.33 -6.89 -11.57
CA ASP A 101 2.67 -8.16 -11.26
C ASP A 101 3.51 -9.00 -10.30
N LYS A 102 4.83 -9.06 -10.54
CA LYS A 102 5.79 -9.72 -9.65
C LYS A 102 5.77 -9.12 -8.26
N ILE A 103 5.82 -7.79 -8.15
CA ILE A 103 5.78 -7.09 -6.86
C ILE A 103 4.44 -7.37 -6.16
N ALA A 104 3.33 -7.40 -6.89
CA ALA A 104 2.01 -7.72 -6.35
C ALA A 104 1.96 -9.16 -5.81
N PHE A 105 2.48 -10.13 -6.56
CA PHE A 105 2.60 -11.52 -6.14
C PHE A 105 3.44 -11.64 -4.86
N ILE A 106 4.64 -11.06 -4.83
CA ILE A 106 5.52 -11.07 -3.65
C ILE A 106 4.79 -10.45 -2.45
N SER A 107 4.11 -9.32 -2.64
CA SER A 107 3.38 -8.62 -1.57
C SER A 107 2.29 -9.49 -0.94
N LEU A 108 1.47 -10.16 -1.77
CA LEU A 108 0.41 -11.05 -1.30
C LEU A 108 0.96 -12.24 -0.52
N GLN A 109 2.05 -12.83 -1.01
CA GLN A 109 2.67 -13.99 -0.38
C GLN A 109 3.41 -13.61 0.91
N LEU A 110 4.06 -12.44 0.96
CA LEU A 110 4.64 -11.89 2.18
C LEU A 110 3.58 -11.54 3.23
N GLU A 111 2.44 -11.00 2.81
CA GLU A 111 1.32 -10.77 3.73
C GLU A 111 0.84 -12.09 4.37
N ARG A 112 0.69 -13.15 3.57
CA ARG A 112 0.36 -14.50 4.07
C ARG A 112 1.43 -15.04 5.01
N TYR A 113 2.70 -14.89 4.65
CA TYR A 113 3.82 -15.31 5.48
C TYR A 113 3.86 -14.55 6.81
N PHE A 114 3.73 -13.23 6.82
CA PHE A 114 3.75 -12.44 8.04
C PHE A 114 2.55 -12.70 8.96
N LYS A 115 1.39 -13.10 8.41
CA LYS A 115 0.24 -13.52 9.22
C LYS A 115 0.53 -14.76 10.09
N THR A 116 1.45 -15.63 9.69
CA THR A 116 1.85 -16.79 10.51
C THR A 116 2.83 -16.40 11.62
N LYS A 117 3.42 -15.20 11.56
CA LYS A 117 4.43 -14.73 12.51
C LYS A 117 3.83 -13.79 13.54
N LYS A 118 4.13 -14.05 14.82
CA LYS A 118 3.75 -13.16 15.93
C LYS A 118 4.24 -11.73 15.74
N ALA A 119 5.45 -11.55 15.19
CA ALA A 119 6.06 -10.23 14.99
C ALA A 119 5.56 -9.51 13.73
N GLN A 120 4.85 -10.19 12.81
CA GLN A 120 4.41 -9.69 11.51
C GLN A 120 5.52 -9.00 10.68
N ARG A 121 6.75 -9.48 10.82
CA ARG A 121 7.94 -9.00 10.10
C ARG A 121 9.02 -10.08 10.05
N PHE A 122 10.05 -9.84 9.25
CA PHE A 122 11.26 -10.67 9.27
C PHE A 122 12.00 -10.55 10.62
N CYS A 123 12.55 -11.67 11.07
CA CYS A 123 13.39 -11.80 12.25
C CYS A 123 14.85 -11.47 11.94
N SER A 124 15.30 -11.69 10.70
CA SER A 124 16.67 -11.40 10.25
C SER A 124 16.72 -11.12 8.74
N GLU A 125 17.83 -10.52 8.30
CA GLU A 125 18.11 -10.32 6.87
C GLU A 125 18.27 -11.66 6.12
N ALA A 126 18.93 -12.64 6.74
CA ALA A 126 19.05 -13.99 6.15
C ALA A 126 17.69 -14.68 5.92
N GLU A 127 16.75 -14.51 6.86
CA GLU A 127 15.39 -15.03 6.66
C GLU A 127 14.70 -14.30 5.50
N ARG A 128 14.84 -12.97 5.44
CA ARG A 128 14.29 -12.17 4.35
C ARG A 128 14.82 -12.65 3.00
N ASP A 129 16.12 -12.85 2.88
CA ASP A 129 16.75 -13.28 1.63
C ASP A 129 16.26 -14.67 1.19
N VAL A 130 16.21 -15.64 2.12
CA VAL A 130 15.69 -16.98 1.83
C VAL A 130 14.24 -16.94 1.36
N ILE A 131 13.39 -16.17 2.03
CA ILE A 131 11.97 -16.08 1.69
C ILE A 131 11.78 -15.40 0.33
N LEU A 132 12.54 -14.34 0.04
CA LEU A 132 12.48 -13.65 -1.25
C LEU A 132 13.02 -14.52 -2.39
N ASP A 133 14.05 -15.34 -2.15
CA ASP A 133 14.58 -16.29 -3.12
C ASP A 133 13.54 -17.35 -3.49
N ILE A 134 12.85 -17.92 -2.48
CA ILE A 134 11.73 -18.83 -2.71
C ILE A 134 10.66 -18.17 -3.57
N LEU A 135 10.23 -16.95 -3.23
CA LEU A 135 9.21 -16.25 -4.01
C LEU A 135 9.67 -15.95 -5.44
N GLN A 136 10.96 -15.67 -5.63
CA GLN A 136 11.55 -15.48 -6.94
C GLN A 136 11.48 -16.76 -7.78
N THR A 137 11.79 -17.91 -7.19
CA THR A 137 11.69 -19.21 -7.87
C THR A 137 10.26 -19.48 -8.33
N TYR A 138 9.27 -19.36 -7.44
CA TYR A 138 7.86 -19.56 -7.78
C TYR A 138 7.38 -18.60 -8.87
N TRP A 139 7.78 -17.33 -8.81
CA TRP A 139 7.43 -16.36 -9.85
C TRP A 139 8.01 -16.75 -11.21
N SER A 140 9.27 -17.19 -11.25
CA SER A 140 9.94 -17.60 -12.48
C SER A 140 9.28 -18.85 -13.10
N GLU A 141 8.89 -19.83 -12.28
CA GLU A 141 8.15 -21.02 -12.73
C GLU A 141 6.78 -20.63 -13.30
N MET A 142 6.04 -19.79 -12.57
CA MET A 142 4.70 -19.32 -12.98
C MET A 142 4.72 -18.52 -14.30
N LEU A 143 5.80 -17.78 -14.57
CA LEU A 143 5.98 -17.10 -15.85
C LEU A 143 6.28 -18.06 -17.00
N SER A 144 6.97 -19.17 -16.74
CA SER A 144 7.33 -20.13 -17.77
C SER A 144 6.10 -20.85 -18.36
N ASP A 145 5.02 -20.93 -17.60
CA ASP A 145 3.73 -21.48 -18.03
C ASP A 145 2.93 -20.52 -18.92
N GLY A 146 3.27 -19.21 -18.93
CA GLY A 146 2.77 -18.22 -19.90
C GLY A 146 1.32 -17.76 -19.75
N GLU A 147 0.55 -18.28 -18.79
CA GLU A 147 -0.90 -18.02 -18.69
C GLU A 147 -1.26 -16.62 -18.15
N ILE A 148 -0.37 -15.98 -17.38
CA ILE A 148 -0.70 -14.78 -16.58
C ILE A 148 -1.01 -13.54 -17.44
N HIS A 149 -0.43 -13.44 -18.63
CA HIS A 149 -0.53 -12.24 -19.47
C HIS A 149 -1.96 -11.96 -19.96
N HIS A 150 -2.81 -12.98 -20.03
CA HIS A 150 -4.19 -12.84 -20.49
C HIS A 150 -5.18 -12.59 -19.36
N PHE A 151 -4.75 -12.67 -18.10
CA PHE A 151 -5.62 -12.49 -16.96
C PHE A 151 -5.98 -11.01 -16.75
N SER A 152 -7.26 -10.76 -16.48
CA SER A 152 -7.72 -9.50 -15.91
C SER A 152 -7.09 -9.26 -14.53
N LEU A 153 -7.20 -8.03 -14.02
CA LEU A 153 -6.64 -7.69 -12.70
C LEU A 153 -7.22 -8.58 -11.58
N ASP A 154 -8.53 -8.82 -11.60
CA ASP A 154 -9.19 -9.70 -10.64
C ASP A 154 -8.69 -11.15 -10.74
N GLU A 155 -8.52 -11.66 -11.96
CA GLU A 155 -7.99 -13.00 -12.20
C GLU A 155 -6.54 -13.13 -11.77
N LYS A 156 -5.68 -12.14 -12.07
CA LYS A 156 -4.29 -12.10 -11.59
C LYS A 156 -4.24 -12.15 -10.07
N ILE A 157 -5.00 -11.31 -9.38
CA ILE A 157 -4.99 -11.25 -7.91
C ILE A 157 -5.52 -12.55 -7.29
N ARG A 158 -6.58 -13.13 -7.86
CA ARG A 158 -7.09 -14.43 -7.42
C ARG A 158 -6.04 -15.52 -7.61
N PHE A 159 -5.46 -15.61 -8.80
CA PHE A 159 -4.41 -16.56 -9.13
C PHE A 159 -3.22 -16.42 -8.19
N PHE A 160 -2.71 -15.21 -7.98
CA PHE A 160 -1.60 -14.94 -7.07
C PHE A 160 -1.90 -15.36 -5.62
N ARG A 161 -3.15 -15.24 -5.14
CA ARG A 161 -3.55 -15.68 -3.80
C ARG A 161 -3.66 -17.20 -3.69
N GLU A 162 -4.14 -17.85 -4.74
CA GLU A 162 -4.33 -19.30 -4.81
C GLU A 162 -3.01 -20.06 -4.95
N GLN A 163 -1.94 -19.41 -5.43
CA GLN A 163 -0.61 -20.02 -5.52
C GLN A 163 -0.10 -20.51 -4.14
N PRO A 164 0.17 -21.81 -3.97
CA PRO A 164 0.59 -22.39 -2.71
C PRO A 164 2.12 -22.29 -2.56
N VAL A 165 2.60 -21.17 -2.00
CA VAL A 165 4.02 -21.05 -1.65
C VAL A 165 4.31 -21.76 -0.32
N VAL A 166 5.25 -22.71 -0.34
CA VAL A 166 5.71 -23.41 0.86
C VAL A 166 6.88 -22.67 1.49
N PHE A 167 6.70 -22.18 2.72
CA PHE A 167 7.75 -21.46 3.46
C PHE A 167 8.44 -22.35 4.51
N PRO A 168 9.75 -22.20 4.78
CA PRO A 168 10.51 -23.14 5.61
C PRO A 168 10.19 -23.16 7.12
N VAL A 169 9.39 -22.22 7.63
CA VAL A 169 9.22 -21.99 9.09
C VAL A 169 7.74 -21.80 9.51
N ALA A 170 6.81 -21.87 8.57
CA ALA A 170 5.40 -21.73 8.93
C ALA A 170 4.87 -23.08 9.41
N ASP A 171 4.28 -23.09 10.61
CA ASP A 171 3.51 -24.22 11.12
C ASP A 171 2.55 -24.69 10.01
N ILE A 172 2.72 -25.92 9.53
CA ILE A 172 2.11 -26.43 8.29
C ILE A 172 0.58 -26.35 8.38
N ASP A 173 0.03 -26.45 9.58
CA ASP A 173 -1.40 -26.33 9.85
C ASP A 173 -1.93 -24.89 9.69
N SER A 174 -1.08 -23.88 9.90
CA SER A 174 -1.42 -22.46 9.69
C SER A 174 -1.44 -22.05 8.22
N LEU A 175 -0.67 -22.73 7.37
CA LEU A 175 -0.65 -22.48 5.91
C LEU A 175 -1.73 -23.25 5.14
N ARG A 176 -2.27 -24.33 5.72
CA ARG A 176 -3.26 -25.24 5.12
C ARG A 176 -4.71 -24.76 5.21
N ASN A 177 -4.98 -23.60 5.82
CA ASN A 177 -6.28 -22.94 5.76
C ASN A 177 -6.27 -21.83 4.68
N PRO A 178 -6.54 -22.15 3.40
CA PRO A 178 -6.73 -21.16 2.34
C PRO A 178 -8.00 -20.32 2.53
N SER A 179 -8.85 -20.64 3.51
CA SER A 179 -10.21 -20.10 3.68
C SER A 179 -10.32 -18.78 4.46
N ASN A 180 -9.21 -18.06 4.66
CA ASN A 180 -9.25 -16.67 5.14
C ASN A 180 -9.24 -15.65 3.98
N GLU A 181 -9.78 -16.04 2.81
CA GLU A 181 -9.98 -15.10 1.72
C GLU A 181 -10.95 -14.00 2.18
N ILE A 182 -10.44 -12.79 2.34
CA ILE A 182 -11.28 -11.62 2.57
C ILE A 182 -12.03 -11.37 1.26
N ILE A 183 -13.29 -11.80 1.21
CA ILE A 183 -14.20 -11.51 0.13
C ILE A 183 -14.74 -10.10 0.37
N TYR A 184 -14.35 -9.17 -0.48
CA TYR A 184 -14.93 -7.84 -0.47
C TYR A 184 -16.29 -7.89 -1.18
N THR A 185 -17.33 -7.49 -0.48
CA THR A 185 -18.71 -7.51 -0.97
C THR A 185 -19.26 -6.08 -0.98
N ASP A 186 -19.92 -5.72 -2.07
CA ASP A 186 -20.79 -4.55 -2.10
C ASP A 186 -22.12 -4.95 -1.44
N PHE A 187 -22.32 -4.53 -0.19
CA PHE A 187 -23.53 -4.87 0.56
C PHE A 187 -24.80 -4.19 0.01
N GLU A 188 -24.67 -3.11 -0.75
CA GLU A 188 -25.82 -2.45 -1.38
C GLU A 188 -26.31 -3.26 -2.58
N LYS A 189 -25.39 -3.82 -3.36
CA LYS A 189 -25.70 -4.62 -4.56
C LYS A 189 -25.81 -6.12 -4.30
N GLY A 190 -25.30 -6.60 -3.16
CA GLY A 190 -25.21 -8.03 -2.85
C GLY A 190 -24.24 -8.79 -3.75
N THR A 191 -23.29 -8.10 -4.39
CA THR A 191 -22.34 -8.69 -5.35
C THR A 191 -20.91 -8.61 -4.84
N ARG A 192 -20.06 -9.54 -5.29
CA ARG A 192 -18.61 -9.46 -5.06
C ARG A 192 -18.08 -8.18 -5.70
N GLN A 193 -17.32 -7.41 -4.94
CA GLN A 193 -16.67 -6.19 -5.40
C GLN A 193 -15.51 -6.57 -6.35
N SER A 194 -15.55 -6.11 -7.61
CA SER A 194 -14.39 -6.23 -8.50
C SER A 194 -13.32 -5.22 -8.11
N MET A 195 -12.07 -5.59 -8.35
CA MET A 195 -10.91 -4.72 -8.20
C MET A 195 -10.97 -3.51 -9.14
N THR A 196 -11.71 -3.63 -10.25
CA THR A 196 -11.92 -2.56 -11.24
C THR A 196 -13.20 -1.74 -11.02
N ASP A 197 -14.02 -2.10 -10.03
CA ASP A 197 -15.18 -1.30 -9.64
C ASP A 197 -14.76 -0.04 -8.88
N LEU A 198 -15.65 0.97 -8.84
CA LEU A 198 -15.50 2.10 -7.95
C LEU A 198 -15.56 1.63 -6.48
N CYS A 199 -14.67 2.19 -5.66
CA CYS A 199 -14.59 1.84 -4.26
C CYS A 199 -15.81 2.35 -3.48
N PRO A 200 -16.47 1.49 -2.69
CA PRO A 200 -17.71 1.84 -1.97
C PRO A 200 -17.48 2.85 -0.84
N CYS A 201 -16.23 3.16 -0.46
CA CYS A 201 -15.94 4.18 0.56
C CYS A 201 -16.21 5.63 0.11
N GLY A 202 -16.74 5.84 -1.12
CA GLY A 202 -17.04 7.16 -1.66
C GLY A 202 -15.80 7.96 -2.10
N SER A 203 -14.64 7.31 -2.27
CA SER A 203 -13.42 7.99 -2.71
C SER A 203 -13.43 8.40 -4.19
N GLY A 204 -14.33 7.82 -5.00
CA GLY A 204 -14.34 8.00 -6.45
C GLY A 204 -13.04 7.48 -7.11
N MET A 205 -12.49 6.39 -6.59
CA MET A 205 -11.30 5.71 -7.12
C MET A 205 -11.62 4.23 -7.29
N LEU A 206 -10.84 3.51 -8.09
CA LEU A 206 -10.96 2.06 -8.21
C LEU A 206 -10.73 1.38 -6.87
N PHE A 207 -11.42 0.26 -6.63
CA PHE A 207 -11.31 -0.50 -5.40
C PHE A 207 -9.87 -0.95 -5.15
N SER A 208 -9.18 -1.43 -6.19
CA SER A 208 -7.77 -1.82 -6.14
C SER A 208 -6.80 -0.69 -5.82
N GLN A 209 -7.17 0.56 -6.07
CA GLN A 209 -6.36 1.74 -5.74
C GLN A 209 -6.82 2.41 -4.45
N CYS A 210 -7.75 1.79 -3.72
CA CYS A 210 -8.36 2.39 -2.55
C CYS A 210 -8.39 1.45 -1.35
N CYS A 211 -9.55 0.91 -0.99
CA CYS A 211 -9.71 0.03 0.16
C CYS A 211 -9.24 -1.40 -0.14
N GLY A 212 -9.22 -1.81 -1.40
CA GLY A 212 -8.75 -3.12 -1.85
C GLY A 212 -7.28 -3.17 -2.25
N ARG A 213 -6.51 -2.09 -2.02
CA ARG A 213 -5.11 -2.03 -2.45
C ARG A 213 -4.26 -3.12 -1.82
N ILE A 214 -3.27 -3.57 -2.58
CA ILE A 214 -2.22 -4.44 -2.08
C ILE A 214 -1.19 -3.57 -1.35
N ILE A 215 -0.75 -4.03 -0.18
CA ILE A 215 0.30 -3.37 0.60
C ILE A 215 1.65 -3.83 0.07
N SER A 216 2.49 -2.89 -0.36
CA SER A 216 3.81 -3.22 -0.95
C SER A 216 4.74 -3.90 0.06
N PRO A 217 5.80 -4.61 -0.39
CA PRO A 217 6.71 -5.31 0.52
C PRO A 217 7.39 -4.34 1.49
N ILE A 218 7.78 -3.17 0.99
CA ILE A 218 8.38 -2.09 1.79
C ILE A 218 7.41 -1.61 2.86
N GLU A 219 6.13 -1.41 2.54
CA GLU A 219 5.13 -0.98 3.52
C GLU A 219 4.84 -2.06 4.57
N LEU A 220 4.81 -3.34 4.16
CA LEU A 220 4.69 -4.47 5.09
C LEU A 220 5.86 -4.52 6.08
N GLU A 221 7.09 -4.34 5.60
CA GLU A 221 8.31 -4.37 6.42
C GLU A 221 8.44 -3.14 7.34
N SER A 222 7.98 -1.97 6.90
CA SER A 222 8.10 -0.70 7.64
C SER A 222 7.19 -0.62 8.87
N GLY A 223 6.29 -1.60 9.06
CA GLY A 223 5.32 -1.63 10.15
C GLY A 223 4.14 -0.66 9.96
N LYS A 224 3.05 -0.93 10.69
CA LYS A 224 1.94 0.02 10.81
C LYS A 224 2.42 1.17 11.73
N ILE A 225 2.66 2.37 11.17
CA ILE A 225 2.62 3.65 11.94
C ILE A 225 1.42 3.64 12.87
#